data_AF-A0A0A8X801-F1
#
_entry.id   AF-A0A0A8X801-F1
#
_cell.length_a   1.000
_cell.length_b   1.000
_cell.length_c   1.000
_cell.angle_alpha   90.00
_cell.angle_beta   90.00
_cell.angle_gamma   90.00
#
_symmetry.space_group_name_H-M   'P 1'
#
loop_
_entity.id
_entity.type
_entity.pdbx_description
1 polymer ?
#
loop_
_entity_poly.entity_id
_entity_poly.type
_entity_poly.pdbx_seq_one_letter_code
_entity_poly.pdbx_strand_id
1 'polypeptide(L)'
;MKFKILGIAFLVAGLLTACSSGEESAEPEKQQENIKELVSDYSTGKIKGHNASITSQELTVADSEGDKQVYDISEEDFFVSIAPYENQTHP
;
A
#
# COMPACT_ATOMS: atom_id res chain seq x y z
N MET A 1 43.41 -35.62 11.31
CA MET A 1 43.30 -34.14 11.36
C MET A 1 42.57 -33.53 10.16
N LYS A 2 42.54 -34.19 8.98
CA LYS A 2 41.90 -33.68 7.75
C LYS A 2 40.35 -33.67 7.81
N PHE A 3 39.76 -34.70 8.43
CA PHE A 3 38.30 -34.81 8.61
C PHE A 3 37.71 -33.86 9.67
N LYS A 4 38.52 -33.42 10.65
CA LYS A 4 38.09 -32.41 11.64
C LYS A 4 38.02 -31.00 11.04
N ILE A 5 38.87 -30.72 10.05
CA ILE A 5 38.88 -29.44 9.33
C ILE A 5 37.66 -29.34 8.39
N LEU A 6 37.24 -30.46 7.79
CA LEU A 6 36.07 -30.49 6.90
C LEU A 6 34.73 -30.26 7.65
N GLY A 7 34.62 -30.72 8.90
CA GLY A 7 33.44 -30.48 9.73
C GLY A 7 33.29 -29.02 10.19
N ILE A 8 34.40 -28.32 10.44
CA ILE A 8 34.39 -26.90 10.85
C ILE A 8 34.00 -25.99 9.68
N ALA A 9 34.41 -26.31 8.45
CA ALA A 9 34.04 -25.54 7.26
C ALA A 9 32.52 -25.61 6.96
N PHE A 10 31.88 -26.75 7.22
CA PHE A 10 30.42 -26.90 7.05
C PHE A 10 29.61 -26.14 8.11
N LEU A 11 30.14 -26.02 9.33
CA LEU A 11 29.46 -25.33 10.43
C LEU A 11 29.50 -23.81 10.28
N VAL A 12 30.58 -23.26 9.69
CA VAL A 12 30.69 -21.83 9.34
C VAL A 12 29.79 -21.45 8.16
N ALA A 13 29.59 -22.35 7.19
CA ALA A 13 28.69 -22.11 6.06
C ALA A 13 27.20 -22.04 6.49
N GLY A 14 26.79 -22.81 7.50
CA GLY A 14 25.41 -22.78 8.03
C GLY A 14 25.07 -21.54 8.86
N LEU A 15 26.07 -20.84 9.41
CA LEU A 15 25.87 -19.61 10.18
C LEU A 15 25.64 -18.38 9.29
N LEU A 16 26.04 -18.42 8.02
CA LEU A 16 25.89 -17.30 7.09
C LEU A 16 24.51 -17.21 6.43
N THR A 17 23.70 -18.28 6.46
CA THR A 17 22.32 -18.26 5.91
C THR A 17 21.28 -17.71 6.88
N ALA A 18 21.64 -17.54 8.16
CA ALA A 18 20.72 -17.06 9.20
C ALA A 18 20.60 -15.53 9.29
N CYS A 19 21.48 -14.77 8.61
CA CYS A 19 21.38 -13.30 8.55
C CYS A 19 20.55 -12.79 7.36
N SER A 20 19.91 -13.68 6.60
CA SER A 20 18.95 -13.31 5.55
C SER A 20 17.51 -13.26 6.07
N SER A 21 17.29 -13.11 7.38
CA SER A 21 16.03 -12.59 7.90
C SER A 21 16.05 -11.06 7.79
N GLY A 22 16.26 -10.56 6.57
CA GLY A 22 15.54 -9.36 6.20
C GLY A 22 14.09 -9.81 6.18
N GLU A 23 13.31 -9.36 7.15
CA GLU A 23 11.90 -9.14 6.87
C GLU A 23 11.89 -8.23 5.63
N GLU A 24 11.89 -8.83 4.45
CA GLU A 24 11.01 -8.35 3.39
C GLU A 24 9.65 -8.37 4.05
N SER A 25 9.35 -7.28 4.78
CA SER A 25 8.03 -6.72 4.82
C SER A 25 7.60 -6.82 3.38
N ALA A 26 6.73 -7.79 3.09
CA ALA A 26 6.12 -7.91 1.80
C ALA A 26 5.60 -6.50 1.52
N GLU A 27 6.34 -5.73 0.71
CA GLU A 27 5.73 -4.64 0.00
C GLU A 27 4.60 -5.36 -0.72
N PRO A 28 3.33 -5.03 -0.41
CA PRO A 28 2.25 -5.60 -1.18
C PRO A 28 2.65 -5.31 -2.61
N GLU A 29 2.81 -6.36 -3.42
CA GLU A 29 3.05 -6.22 -4.85
C GLU A 29 2.07 -5.14 -5.27
N LYS A 30 2.58 -3.94 -5.60
CA LYS A 30 1.78 -2.91 -6.23
C LYS A 30 1.45 -3.53 -7.59
N GLN A 31 0.41 -4.36 -7.62
CA GLN A 31 -0.61 -4.21 -8.62
C GLN A 31 -0.82 -2.72 -8.63
N GLN A 32 -0.24 -2.08 -9.65
CA GLN A 32 -0.27 -0.65 -9.81
C GLN A 32 -1.74 -0.35 -10.07
N GLU A 33 -2.51 -0.26 -8.97
CA GLU A 33 -3.90 0.08 -8.99
C GLU A 33 -3.93 1.40 -9.73
N ASN A 34 -4.69 1.41 -10.82
CA ASN A 34 -4.84 2.62 -11.60
C ASN A 34 -5.56 3.62 -10.69
N ILE A 35 -4.78 4.48 -10.01
CA ILE A 35 -5.29 5.39 -8.99
C ILE A 35 -6.40 6.27 -9.56
N LYS A 36 -6.30 6.66 -10.84
CA LYS A 36 -7.37 7.41 -11.52
C LYS A 36 -8.67 6.64 -11.62
N GLU A 37 -8.60 5.35 -11.96
CA GLU A 37 -9.77 4.48 -12.02
C GLU A 37 -10.35 4.25 -10.63
N LEU A 38 -9.50 4.01 -9.63
CA LEU A 38 -9.91 3.84 -8.23
C LEU A 38 -10.64 5.09 -7.70
N VAL A 39 -10.06 6.28 -7.90
CA VAL A 39 -10.67 7.56 -7.51
C VAL A 39 -11.98 7.78 -8.28
N SER A 40 -12.05 7.44 -9.57
CA SER A 40 -13.28 7.54 -10.36
C SER A 40 -14.38 6.62 -9.85
N ASP A 41 -14.04 5.38 -9.53
CA ASP A 41 -14.97 4.36 -9.04
C ASP A 41 -15.53 4.73 -7.66
N TYR A 42 -14.71 5.31 -6.77
CA TYR A 42 -15.19 5.87 -5.50
C TYR A 42 -16.03 7.13 -5.71
N SER A 43 -15.58 8.07 -6.55
CA SER A 43 -16.27 9.36 -6.77
C SER A 43 -17.64 9.20 -7.41
N THR A 44 -17.81 8.17 -8.25
CA THR A 44 -19.10 7.82 -8.86
C THR A 44 -19.93 6.87 -7.99
N GLY A 45 -19.38 6.43 -6.85
CA GLY A 45 -20.04 5.51 -5.93
C GLY A 45 -20.24 4.11 -6.50
N LYS A 46 -19.43 3.66 -7.46
CA LYS A 46 -19.46 2.29 -8.00
C LYS A 46 -19.02 1.28 -6.94
N ILE A 47 -18.03 1.63 -6.12
CA ILE A 47 -17.60 0.84 -4.95
C ILE A 47 -18.52 1.16 -3.76
N LYS A 48 -18.97 0.12 -3.04
CA LYS A 48 -19.90 0.21 -1.91
C LYS A 48 -19.27 -0.38 -0.64
N GLY A 49 -19.83 -0.05 0.52
CA GLY A 49 -19.42 -0.62 1.81
C GLY A 49 -18.10 -0.08 2.38
N HIS A 50 -17.52 0.92 1.71
CA HIS A 50 -16.28 1.58 2.10
C HIS A 50 -16.50 3.09 2.12
N ASN A 51 -15.68 3.79 2.89
CA ASN A 51 -15.57 5.24 2.89
C ASN A 51 -14.24 5.62 2.26
N ALA A 52 -14.21 6.71 1.48
CA ALA A 52 -12.99 7.22 0.89
C ALA A 52 -12.90 8.73 1.08
N SER A 53 -11.69 9.22 1.37
CA SER A 53 -11.35 10.64 1.37
C SER A 53 -10.04 10.86 0.63
N ILE A 54 -9.93 11.98 -0.05
CA ILE A 54 -8.76 12.31 -0.88
C ILE A 54 -8.24 13.71 -0.53
N THR A 55 -6.91 13.84 -0.51
CA THR A 55 -6.18 15.11 -0.40
C THR A 55 -5.29 15.28 -1.64
N SER A 56 -4.44 16.31 -1.69
CA SER A 56 -3.46 16.46 -2.78
C SER A 56 -2.33 15.43 -2.76
N GLN A 57 -2.18 14.67 -1.68
CA GLN A 57 -1.05 13.77 -1.45
C GLN A 57 -1.49 12.34 -1.13
N GLU A 58 -2.70 12.16 -0.63
CA GLU A 58 -3.16 10.86 -0.14
C GLU A 58 -4.60 10.55 -0.57
N LEU A 59 -4.83 9.29 -0.94
CA LEU A 59 -6.15 8.68 -0.95
C LEU A 59 -6.25 7.74 0.25
N THR A 60 -7.23 7.95 1.12
CA THR A 60 -7.52 7.06 2.26
C THR A 60 -8.82 6.32 2.00
N VAL A 61 -8.79 4.99 2.09
CA VAL A 61 -9.95 4.11 2.01
C VAL A 61 -10.12 3.43 3.36
N ALA A 62 -11.34 3.48 3.92
CA ALA A 62 -11.71 2.78 5.14
C ALA A 62 -12.83 1.79 4.84
N ASP A 63 -12.73 0.57 5.35
CA ASP A 63 -13.82 -0.40 5.27
C ASP A 63 -14.94 -0.10 6.30
N SER A 64 -15.91 -1.01 6.41
CA SER A 64 -17.02 -0.87 7.35
C SER A 64 -16.62 -1.01 8.82
N GLU A 65 -15.54 -1.73 9.11
CA GLU A 65 -15.01 -1.93 10.46
C GLU A 65 -14.06 -0.78 10.88
N GLY A 66 -13.66 0.05 9.90
CA GLY A 66 -12.82 1.22 10.08
C GLY A 66 -11.34 0.97 9.83
N ASP A 67 -10.97 -0.22 9.33
CA ASP A 67 -9.60 -0.52 8.91
C ASP A 67 -9.25 0.32 7.68
N LYS A 68 -8.05 0.92 7.70
CA LYS A 68 -7.64 1.94 6.73
C LYS A 68 -6.52 1.46 5.82
N GLN A 69 -6.65 1.80 4.55
CA GLN A 69 -5.60 1.71 3.56
C GLN A 69 -5.31 3.12 3.02
N VAL A 70 -4.04 3.48 2.97
CA VAL A 70 -3.58 4.81 2.53
C VAL A 70 -2.68 4.64 1.31
N TYR A 71 -3.00 5.37 0.25
CA TYR A 71 -2.25 5.42 -0.98
C TYR A 71 -1.57 6.78 -1.09
N ASP A 72 -0.25 6.81 -1.24
CA ASP A 72 0.49 8.02 -1.63
C ASP A 72 0.22 8.31 -3.11
N ILE A 73 -0.32 9.50 -3.38
CA ILE A 73 -0.69 10.00 -4.70
C ILE A 73 0.02 11.32 -5.02
N SER A 74 1.10 11.64 -4.31
CA SER A 74 1.85 12.89 -4.49
C SER A 74 2.43 13.05 -5.91
N GLU A 75 2.65 11.93 -6.61
CA GLU A 75 3.16 11.87 -7.99
C GLU A 75 2.04 11.69 -9.04
N GLU A 76 0.78 11.60 -8.61
CA GLU A 76 -0.38 11.45 -9.50
C GLU A 76 -0.94 12.83 -9.93
N ASP A 77 -1.77 12.83 -10.96
CA ASP A 77 -2.44 14.06 -11.41
C ASP A 77 -3.36 14.63 -10.31
N PHE A 78 -3.36 15.95 -10.15
CA PHE A 78 -4.24 16.61 -9.19
C PHE A 78 -5.71 16.39 -9.54
N PHE A 79 -6.49 15.90 -8.57
CA PHE A 79 -7.90 15.60 -8.70
C PHE A 79 -8.79 16.72 -8.14
N VAL A 80 -9.84 17.07 -8.88
CA VAL A 80 -10.83 18.08 -8.47
C VAL A 80 -12.22 17.46 -8.50
N SER A 81 -12.90 17.46 -7.34
CA SER A 81 -14.31 17.10 -7.21
C SER A 81 -15.12 18.35 -6.90
N ILE A 82 -16.16 18.61 -7.71
CA ILE A 82 -17.04 19.78 -7.56
C ILE A 82 -18.47 19.27 -7.51
N ALA A 83 -19.22 19.72 -6.51
CA ALA A 83 -20.66 19.53 -6.40
C ALA A 83 -21.36 20.88 -6.63
N PRO A 84 -21.80 21.19 -7.87
CA PRO A 84 -22.56 22.40 -8.14
C PRO A 84 -23.85 22.42 -7.34
N TYR A 85 -24.29 23.62 -6.95
CA TYR A 85 -25.53 23.83 -6.21
C TYR A 85 -26.24 25.08 -6.72
N GLU A 86 -27.55 25.14 -6.55
CA GLU A 86 -28.35 26.30 -6.97
C GLU A 86 -28.46 27.35 -5.86
N ASN A 87 -28.85 26.94 -4.65
CA ASN A 87 -29.23 27.87 -3.58
C ASN A 87 -28.38 27.76 -2.32
N GLN A 88 -28.08 26.54 -1.85
CA GLN A 88 -27.32 26.29 -0.62
C GLN A 88 -26.27 25.19 -0.84
N THR A 89 -25.17 25.30 -0.12
CA THR A 89 -24.05 24.36 -0.14
C THR A 89 -23.56 24.06 1.28
N HIS A 90 -22.63 23.14 1.39
CA HIS A 90 -21.97 22.76 2.63
C HIS A 90 -20.44 22.95 2.49
N PRO A 91 -19.75 23.47 3.51
CA PRO A 91 -18.28 23.42 3.59
C PRO A 91 -17.78 22.01 3.90
#